data_AF-A0A3D3RRU7-F1
#
_entry.id   AF-A0A3D3RRU7-F1
#
_cell.length_a   1.000
_cell.length_b   1.000
_cell.length_c   1.000
_cell.angle_alpha   90.00
_cell.angle_beta   90.00
_cell.angle_gamma   90.00
#
_symmetry.space_group_name_H-M   'P 1'
#
loop_
_entity.id
_entity.type
_entity.pdbx_description
1 polymer ?
#
loop_
_entity_poly.entity_id
_entity_poly.type
_entity_poly.pdbx_seq_one_letter_code
_entity_poly.pdbx_strand_id
1 'polypeptide(L)'
;MTFSKSGSGQHIPEFNYYYKLLREKYKLVGSRIPFVGDTWAKFVDGNTEIILEAPHLSFTMTLLYAHKNFLKKAKEQSQQEEEQERRRTKQSL
;
A
#
# COMPACT_ATOMS: atom_id res chain seq x y z
N MET A 1 -3.40 -9.03 2.67
CA MET A 1 -2.50 -10.17 2.93
C MET A 1 -1.11 -9.62 3.19
N THR A 2 -0.37 -10.20 4.12
CA THR A 2 0.98 -9.76 4.50
C THR A 2 1.96 -10.90 4.23
N PHE A 3 3.11 -10.57 3.65
CA PHE A 3 4.15 -11.51 3.29
C PHE A 3 5.49 -11.04 3.86
N SER A 4 6.39 -11.97 4.16
CA SER A 4 7.79 -11.61 4.42
C SER A 4 8.46 -11.11 3.15
N LYS A 5 9.39 -10.17 3.28
CA LYS A 5 10.20 -9.67 2.17
C LYS A 5 11.68 -9.81 2.45
N SER A 6 12.44 -10.16 1.42
CA SER A 6 13.88 -10.37 1.52
C SER A 6 14.59 -9.37 0.60
N GLY A 7 14.71 -8.11 1.06
CA GLY A 7 15.42 -7.07 0.31
C GLY A 7 14.88 -5.66 0.49
N SER A 8 15.37 -4.75 -0.35
CA SER A 8 14.93 -3.36 -0.43
C SER A 8 14.88 -2.86 -1.88
N GLY A 9 14.04 -1.85 -2.13
CA GLY A 9 13.89 -1.26 -3.46
C GLY A 9 13.52 -2.28 -4.54
N GLN A 10 14.15 -2.14 -5.70
CA GLN A 10 13.99 -3.03 -6.85
C GLN A 10 14.49 -4.47 -6.60
N HIS A 11 15.25 -4.71 -5.53
CA HIS A 11 15.86 -6.00 -5.21
C HIS A 11 15.02 -6.80 -4.20
N ILE A 12 13.68 -6.69 -4.25
CA ILE A 12 12.75 -7.49 -3.45
C ILE A 12 12.14 -8.57 -4.35
N PRO A 13 12.63 -9.83 -4.30
CA PRO A 13 12.17 -10.89 -5.21
C PRO A 13 10.67 -11.15 -5.12
N GLU A 14 10.12 -11.14 -3.91
CA GLU A 14 8.71 -11.44 -3.68
C GLU A 14 7.81 -10.33 -4.25
N PHE A 15 8.25 -9.07 -4.16
CA PHE A 15 7.55 -7.93 -4.76
C PHE A 15 7.56 -8.05 -6.28
N ASN A 16 8.73 -8.34 -6.85
CA ASN A 16 8.89 -8.48 -8.31
C ASN A 16 8.03 -9.61 -8.87
N TYR A 17 7.88 -10.71 -8.13
CA TYR A 17 7.00 -11.82 -8.50
C TYR A 17 5.53 -11.37 -8.58
N TYR A 18 4.99 -10.80 -7.49
CA TYR A 18 3.60 -10.35 -7.49
C TYR A 18 3.36 -9.19 -8.46
N TYR A 19 4.32 -8.27 -8.60
CA TYR A 19 4.22 -7.16 -9.55
C TYR A 19 4.04 -7.67 -10.99
N LYS A 20 4.82 -8.67 -11.41
CA LYS A 20 4.69 -9.28 -12.74
C LYS A 20 3.31 -9.93 -12.93
N LEU A 21 2.91 -10.78 -11.99
CA LEU A 21 1.60 -11.46 -12.05
C LEU A 21 0.42 -10.49 -12.10
N LEU A 22 0.45 -9.45 -11.27
CA LEU A 22 -0.62 -8.45 -11.23
C LEU A 22 -0.66 -7.60 -12.51
N ARG A 23 0.51 -7.29 -13.09
CA ARG A 23 0.61 -6.51 -14.32
C ARG A 23 0.07 -7.24 -15.54
N GLU A 24 0.13 -8.56 -15.56
CA GLU A 24 -0.45 -9.38 -16.64
C GLU A 24 -1.99 -9.35 -16.63
N LYS A 25 -2.60 -9.24 -15.44
CA LYS A 25 -4.05 -9.36 -15.27
C LYS A 25 -4.78 -8.01 -15.11
N TYR A 26 -4.14 -7.04 -14.48
CA TYR A 26 -4.77 -5.80 -14.04
C TYR A 26 -4.09 -4.56 -14.60
N LYS A 27 -4.87 -3.48 -14.75
CA LYS A 27 -4.34 -2.22 -15.27
C LYS A 27 -3.49 -1.53 -14.20
N LEU A 28 -2.20 -1.34 -14.46
CA LEU A 28 -1.32 -0.52 -13.63
C LEU A 28 -1.74 0.97 -13.72
N VAL A 29 -1.94 1.61 -12.57
CA VAL A 29 -2.29 3.04 -12.48
C VAL A 29 -1.22 3.89 -11.79
N GLY A 30 -0.26 3.26 -11.12
CA GLY A 30 0.88 3.95 -10.54
C GLY A 30 1.85 2.97 -9.89
N SER A 31 3.13 3.35 -9.83
CA SER A 31 4.15 2.57 -9.13
C SER A 31 5.35 3.42 -8.78
N ARG A 32 6.08 3.02 -7.74
CA ARG A 32 7.42 3.52 -7.39
C ARG A 32 8.29 2.33 -7.05
N ILE A 33 9.33 2.10 -7.84
CA ILE A 33 10.28 0.99 -7.66
C ILE A 33 11.69 1.58 -7.71
N PRO A 34 12.17 2.18 -6.61
CA PRO A 34 13.49 2.80 -6.56
C PRO A 34 14.59 1.76 -6.36
N PHE A 35 15.85 2.12 -6.61
CA PHE A 35 16.99 1.25 -6.30
C PHE A 35 17.05 0.89 -4.80
N VAL A 36 16.85 1.91 -3.93
CA VAL A 36 16.72 1.79 -2.48
C VAL A 36 15.53 2.66 -2.03
N GLY A 37 14.77 2.18 -1.05
CA GLY A 37 13.64 2.89 -0.46
C GLY A 37 12.32 2.13 -0.62
N ASP A 38 11.23 2.82 -0.26
CA ASP A 38 9.90 2.22 -0.25
C ASP A 38 9.43 1.90 -1.67
N THR A 39 8.90 0.69 -1.82
CA THR A 39 8.49 0.16 -3.10
C THR A 39 6.99 -0.09 -3.09
N TRP A 40 6.27 0.36 -4.11
CA TRP A 40 4.84 0.13 -4.23
C TRP A 40 4.35 0.10 -5.67
N ALA A 41 3.22 -0.56 -5.88
CA ALA A 41 2.47 -0.54 -7.13
C ALA A 41 0.96 -0.58 -6.85
N LYS A 42 0.20 0.17 -7.66
CA LYS A 42 -1.25 0.21 -7.62
C LYS A 42 -1.83 -0.21 -8.97
N PHE A 43 -2.78 -1.12 -8.92
CA PHE A 43 -3.52 -1.62 -10.06
C PHE A 43 -5.03 -1.43 -9.86
N VAL A 44 -5.78 -1.47 -10.95
CA VAL A 44 -7.24 -1.38 -10.93
C VAL A 44 -7.87 -2.47 -11.81
N ASP A 45 -9.04 -2.92 -11.36
CA ASP A 45 -9.94 -3.81 -12.09
C ASP A 45 -11.39 -3.37 -11.82
N GLY A 46 -11.96 -2.59 -12.73
CA GLY A 46 -13.27 -1.95 -12.52
C GLY A 46 -13.33 -1.13 -11.23
N ASN A 47 -14.15 -1.58 -10.28
CA ASN A 47 -14.33 -0.95 -8.96
C ASN A 47 -13.38 -1.48 -7.87
N THR A 48 -12.44 -2.33 -8.23
CA THR A 48 -11.42 -2.88 -7.34
C THR A 48 -10.11 -2.11 -7.50
N GLU A 49 -9.46 -1.83 -6.38
CA GLU A 49 -8.07 -1.41 -6.30
C GLU A 49 -7.22 -2.53 -5.68
N ILE A 50 -6.06 -2.76 -6.30
CA ILE A 50 -5.05 -3.68 -5.80
C ILE A 50 -3.80 -2.86 -5.49
N ILE A 51 -3.32 -2.94 -4.25
CA ILE A 51 -2.14 -2.20 -3.79
C ILE A 51 -1.11 -3.19 -3.28
N LEU A 52 0.08 -3.17 -3.86
CA LEU A 52 1.24 -3.94 -3.42
C LEU A 52 2.25 -2.96 -2.81
N GLU A 53 2.57 -3.11 -1.53
CA GLU A 53 3.45 -2.21 -0.78
C GLU A 53 4.54 -2.99 -0.07
N ALA A 54 5.79 -2.55 -0.21
CA ALA A 54 6.95 -3.12 0.45
C ALA A 54 7.79 -1.97 1.07
N PRO A 55 7.50 -1.57 2.32
CA PRO A 55 8.21 -0.50 3.01
C PRO A 55 9.66 -0.88 3.28
N HIS A 56 10.62 0.03 3.10
CA HIS A 56 12.04 -0.33 3.16
C HIS A 56 12.48 -0.85 4.53
N LEU A 57 12.03 -0.21 5.62
CA LEU A 57 12.33 -0.57 7.01
C LEU A 57 11.45 -1.68 7.57
N SER A 58 10.58 -2.27 6.76
CA SER A 58 9.79 -3.43 7.18
C SER A 58 10.45 -4.73 6.73
N PHE A 59 10.27 -5.81 7.49
CA PHE A 59 10.56 -7.17 7.00
C PHE A 59 9.38 -7.79 6.26
N THR A 60 8.30 -7.02 6.10
CA THR A 60 7.08 -7.48 5.43
C THR A 60 6.68 -6.57 4.28
N MET A 61 5.87 -7.13 3.39
CA MET A 61 5.12 -6.43 2.36
C MET A 61 3.64 -6.78 2.48
N THR A 62 2.79 -5.94 1.90
CA THR A 62 1.34 -6.07 1.95
C THR A 62 0.77 -6.08 0.54
N LEU A 63 -0.14 -7.02 0.28
CA LEU A 63 -1.05 -6.99 -0.86
C LEU A 63 -2.47 -6.72 -0.35
N LEU A 64 -3.00 -5.57 -0.72
CA LEU A 64 -4.37 -5.18 -0.47
C LEU A 64 -5.19 -5.37 -1.75
N TYR A 65 -6.33 -6.04 -1.63
CA TYR A 65 -7.32 -6.19 -2.71
C TYR A 65 -8.65 -5.74 -2.14
N ALA A 66 -9.17 -4.61 -2.61
CA ALA A 66 -10.33 -4.00 -2.00
C ALA A 66 -11.19 -3.21 -2.98
N HIS A 67 -12.49 -3.16 -2.70
CA HIS A 67 -13.40 -2.30 -3.44
C HIS A 67 -13.12 -0.82 -3.12
N LYS A 68 -13.13 0.05 -4.13
CA LYS A 68 -12.83 1.49 -4.01
C LYS A 68 -13.66 2.18 -2.93
N ASN A 69 -14.95 1.86 -2.85
CA ASN A 69 -15.84 2.41 -1.82
C ASN A 69 -15.42 2.05 -0.39
N PHE A 70 -14.89 0.85 -0.18
CA PHE A 70 -14.38 0.45 1.12
C PHE A 70 -13.12 1.24 1.48
N LEU A 71 -12.15 1.33 0.55
CA LEU A 71 -10.93 2.10 0.77
C LEU A 71 -11.21 3.58 1.04
N LYS A 72 -12.16 4.17 0.31
CA LYS A 72 -12.58 5.56 0.51
C LYS A 72 -13.12 5.77 1.92
N LYS A 73 -14.06 4.94 2.37
CA LYS A 73 -14.65 5.03 3.71
C LYS A 73 -13.61 4.81 4.81
N ALA A 74 -12.73 3.81 4.65
CA ALA A 74 -11.67 3.54 5.61
C ALA A 74 -10.71 4.73 5.75
N LYS A 75 -10.35 5.38 4.63
CA LYS A 75 -9.52 6.57 4.63
C LYS A 75 -10.21 7.75 5.31
N GLU A 76 -11.49 7.99 5.00
CA GLU A 76 -12.28 9.06 5.63
C GLU A 76 -12.37 8.86 7.14
N GLN A 77 -12.61 7.62 7.59
CA GLN A 77 -12.67 7.28 9.02
C GLN A 77 -11.32 7.50 9.70
N SER A 78 -10.22 7.00 9.13
CA SER A 78 -8.87 7.18 9.69
C SER A 78 -8.49 8.66 9.81
N GLN A 79 -8.86 9.48 8.84
CA GLN A 79 -8.62 10.93 8.91
C GLN A 79 -9.43 11.62 10.01
N GLN A 80 -10.68 11.20 10.22
CA GLN A 80 -11.50 11.73 11.31
C GLN A 80 -10.93 11.35 12.68
N GLU A 81 -10.47 10.11 12.85
CA GLU A 81 -9.83 9.65 14.08
C GLU A 81 -8.54 10.43 14.38
N GLU A 82 -7.65 10.58 13.38
CA GLU A 82 -6.44 11.40 13.54
C GLU A 82 -6.76 12.86 13.91
N GLU A 83 -7.79 13.45 13.31
CA GLU A 83 -8.17 14.83 13.62
C GLU A 83 -8.71 14.96 15.05
N GLN A 84 -9.53 14.00 15.50
CA GLN A 84 -10.02 13.97 16.87
C GLN A 84 -8.88 13.81 17.87
N GLU A 85 -7.92 12.93 17.61
CA GLU A 85 -6.75 12.75 18.45
C GLU A 85 -5.93 14.03 18.53
N ARG A 86 -5.62 14.68 17.40
CA ARG A 86 -4.89 15.95 17.37
C ARG A 86 -5.60 17.06 18.15
N ARG A 87 -6.94 17.11 18.09
CA ARG A 87 -7.74 18.07 18.88
C ARG A 87 -7.63 17.79 20.37
N ARG A 88 -7.67 16.51 20.78
CA ARG A 88 -7.50 16.10 22.18
C ARG A 88 -6.09 16.43 22.71
N THR A 89 -5.03 16.11 21.95
CA THR A 89 -3.65 16.40 22.37
C THR A 89 -3.41 17.91 22.50
N LYS A 90 -4.01 18.73 21.62
CA LYS A 90 -3.92 20.19 21.70
C LYS A 90 -4.69 20.79 22.87
N GLN A 91 -5.73 20.13 23.38
CA GLN A 91 -6.48 20.58 24.56
C GLN A 91 -5.81 20.15 25.88
N SER A 92 -4.92 19.17 25.85
CA SER A 92 -4.17 18.68 27.01
C SER A 92 -2.79 19.35 27.21
N LEU A 93 -2.47 20.38 26.41
CA LEU A 93 -1.26 21.20 26.46
C LEU A 93 -1.62 22.62 26.89
#